data_AF-A0A937ZP19-F1
#
_entry.id   AF-A0A937ZP19-F1
#
_cell.length_a   1.000
_cell.length_b   1.000
_cell.length_c   1.000
_cell.angle_alpha   90.00
_cell.angle_beta   90.00
_cell.angle_gamma   90.00
#
_symmetry.space_group_name_H-M   'P 1'
#
loop_
_entity.id
_entity.type
_entity.pdbx_description
1 polymer ?
#
loop_
_entity_poly.entity_id
_entity_poly.type
_entity_poly.pdbx_seq_one_letter_code
_entity_poly.pdbx_strand_id
1 'polypeptide(L)'
;MLPSMSNDSAAAERTASNAPPILTVSELAGAVRHAIEDQFGMVRVRGELSGVKRAGSGHVYMGLKDADSVLDAVAWRGTAQRLAVKPEDGLDVVVIGRLTTYPARSRYQLIVEQMELAGEGALLKMIEERRKRLAAEGLFDAGRKRKLPYLPEVIGVVTSPSGAVIRDILHRLAERLPCHVLLWPVLVQGNGAAEQVAAAVAGFSALTEGGAVPRPDVVIVARGGGSLEDLMAFNEEVVVRAIAASTIPVISAVGHETDTTLADFAADMRAPTPTAAAELAVPVRADLLVDVDACGVRLAGAAMKLVRHRAE
;
A
#
# COMPACT_ATOMS: atom_id res chain seq x y z
N MET A 1 -74.66 7.35 -19.15
CA MET A 1 -74.69 8.78 -18.78
C MET A 1 -74.69 8.84 -17.25
N LEU A 2 -73.52 9.06 -16.64
CA LEU A 2 -73.41 9.73 -15.33
C LEU A 2 -73.63 11.24 -15.58
N PRO A 3 -73.97 12.12 -14.59
CA PRO A 3 -73.43 12.11 -13.22
C PRO A 3 -74.31 12.69 -12.05
N SER A 4 -73.77 12.53 -10.82
CA SER A 4 -73.66 13.47 -9.66
C SER A 4 -74.92 14.12 -9.03
N MET A 5 -75.03 14.42 -7.73
CA MET A 5 -74.18 14.33 -6.53
C MET A 5 -74.99 14.79 -5.29
N SER A 6 -74.36 14.70 -4.13
CA SER A 6 -74.61 15.35 -2.81
C SER A 6 -75.51 14.55 -1.85
N ASN A 7 -74.97 13.87 -0.82
CA ASN A 7 -74.11 14.29 0.30
C ASN A 7 -74.90 15.18 1.29
N ASP A 8 -75.20 14.70 2.49
CA ASP A 8 -74.37 15.00 3.67
C ASP A 8 -74.92 14.41 4.99
N SER A 9 -74.01 14.37 5.97
CA SER A 9 -74.20 14.37 7.42
C SER A 9 -74.45 13.00 8.11
N ALA A 10 -73.42 12.36 8.70
CA ALA A 10 -72.69 12.72 9.95
C ALA A 10 -73.33 12.00 11.16
N ALA A 11 -72.65 11.50 12.18
CA ALA A 11 -71.24 11.39 12.58
C ALA A 11 -71.22 10.48 13.83
N ALA A 12 -70.00 10.25 14.38
CA ALA A 12 -69.67 9.52 15.61
C ALA A 12 -69.46 8.01 15.39
N GLU A 13 -68.31 7.40 15.67
CA GLU A 13 -67.30 7.69 16.67
C GLU A 13 -65.88 7.50 16.11
N ARG A 14 -65.11 8.60 16.05
CA ARG A 14 -63.65 8.54 16.11
C ARG A 14 -63.26 8.75 17.57
N THR A 15 -63.11 7.67 18.32
CA THR A 15 -62.31 7.73 19.55
C THR A 15 -60.85 7.89 19.15
N ALA A 16 -60.37 9.12 19.19
CA ALA A 16 -58.94 9.42 19.21
C ALA A 16 -58.37 8.87 20.52
N SER A 17 -57.93 7.60 20.51
CA SER A 17 -56.99 7.12 21.50
C SER A 17 -55.61 7.61 21.06
N ASN A 18 -54.97 8.41 21.91
CA ASN A 18 -53.57 8.82 21.76
C ASN A 18 -52.61 7.67 22.19
N ALA A 19 -53.10 6.44 22.22
CA ALA A 19 -52.33 5.29 22.65
C ALA A 19 -51.46 4.80 21.48
N PRO A 20 -50.19 4.48 21.73
CA PRO A 20 -49.35 3.82 20.74
C PRO A 20 -50.06 2.56 20.19
N PRO A 21 -49.90 2.25 18.89
CA PRO A 21 -50.53 1.08 18.29
C PRO A 21 -50.09 -0.20 19.01
N ILE A 22 -51.01 -1.15 19.18
CA ILE A 22 -50.70 -2.48 19.74
C ILE A 22 -49.94 -3.26 18.66
N LEU A 23 -48.70 -3.62 18.94
CA LEU A 23 -47.85 -4.45 18.08
C LEU A 23 -47.69 -5.84 18.71
N THR A 24 -47.70 -6.87 17.87
CA THR A 24 -47.23 -8.20 18.26
C THR A 24 -45.72 -8.19 18.47
N VAL A 25 -45.22 -9.20 19.21
CA VAL A 25 -43.77 -9.37 19.45
C VAL A 25 -42.99 -9.43 18.12
N SER A 26 -43.54 -10.11 17.11
CA SER A 26 -42.91 -10.24 15.79
C SER A 26 -42.89 -8.93 15.01
N GLU A 27 -43.97 -8.15 15.08
CA GLU A 27 -44.04 -6.83 14.43
C GLU A 27 -43.04 -5.86 15.06
N LEU A 28 -42.95 -5.84 16.40
CA LEU A 28 -41.99 -4.99 17.09
C LEU A 28 -40.54 -5.42 16.81
N ALA A 29 -40.24 -6.72 16.84
CA ALA A 29 -38.90 -7.22 16.53
C ALA A 29 -38.49 -6.91 15.08
N GLY A 30 -39.43 -7.02 14.13
CA GLY A 30 -39.21 -6.62 12.74
C GLY A 30 -38.97 -5.12 12.58
N ALA A 31 -39.73 -4.28 13.27
CA ALA A 31 -39.55 -2.83 13.26
C ALA A 31 -38.17 -2.42 13.83
N VAL A 32 -37.74 -3.03 14.94
CA VAL A 32 -36.42 -2.79 15.54
C VAL A 32 -35.30 -3.21 14.60
N ARG A 33 -35.44 -4.38 13.94
CA ARG A 33 -34.49 -4.84 12.94
C ARG A 33 -34.32 -3.82 11.82
N HIS A 34 -35.43 -3.36 11.24
CA HIS A 34 -35.40 -2.39 10.15
C HIS A 34 -34.78 -1.07 10.59
N ALA A 35 -35.16 -0.53 11.75
CA ALA A 35 -34.56 0.70 12.27
C ALA A 35 -33.03 0.58 12.43
N ILE A 36 -32.55 -0.56 12.93
CA ILE A 36 -31.12 -0.81 13.09
C ILE A 36 -30.41 -0.98 11.75
N GLU A 37 -30.95 -1.80 10.84
CA GLU A 37 -30.34 -2.06 9.53
C GLU A 37 -30.33 -0.79 8.64
N ASP A 38 -31.36 0.06 8.73
CA ASP A 38 -31.44 1.33 8.00
C ASP A 38 -30.44 2.37 8.55
N GLN A 39 -30.30 2.47 9.87
CA GLN A 39 -29.41 3.46 10.50
C GLN A 39 -27.94 3.01 10.50
N PHE A 40 -27.68 1.71 10.60
CA PHE A 40 -26.35 1.12 10.77
C PHE A 40 -26.03 0.13 9.65
N GLY A 41 -26.27 0.54 8.40
CA GLY A 41 -26.09 -0.29 7.22
C GLY A 41 -24.66 -0.80 7.01
N MET A 42 -23.64 0.05 7.21
CA MET A 42 -22.22 -0.35 7.22
C MET A 42 -21.51 0.41 8.32
N VAL A 43 -20.85 -0.31 9.24
CA VAL A 43 -20.16 0.26 10.39
C VAL A 43 -18.76 -0.30 10.51
N ARG A 44 -17.88 0.48 11.14
CA ARG A 44 -16.50 0.10 11.43
C ARG A 44 -16.28 0.23 12.93
N VAL A 45 -15.97 -0.89 13.59
CA VAL A 45 -15.97 -1.00 15.05
C VAL A 45 -14.61 -1.55 15.50
N ARG A 46 -13.98 -0.88 16.45
CA ARG A 46 -12.76 -1.37 17.11
C ARG A 46 -13.12 -2.09 18.39
N GLY A 47 -12.45 -3.19 18.68
CA GLY A 47 -12.55 -3.86 19.97
C GLY A 47 -11.59 -5.04 20.08
N GLU A 48 -11.38 -5.49 21.30
CA GLU A 48 -10.66 -6.73 21.55
C GLU A 48 -11.59 -7.92 21.29
N LEU A 49 -11.09 -8.93 20.57
CA LEU A 49 -11.81 -10.17 20.37
C LEU A 49 -11.89 -10.97 21.68
N SER A 50 -13.07 -11.51 21.95
CA SER A 50 -13.33 -12.35 23.11
C SER A 50 -14.29 -13.49 22.77
N GLY A 51 -14.12 -14.65 23.42
CA GLY A 51 -15.02 -15.78 23.26
C GLY A 51 -15.12 -16.32 21.83
N VAL A 52 -14.04 -16.23 21.04
CA VAL A 52 -13.97 -16.69 19.65
C VAL A 52 -14.23 -18.19 19.58
N LYS A 53 -15.31 -18.57 18.87
CA LYS A 53 -15.76 -19.95 18.69
C LYS A 53 -15.98 -20.27 17.22
N ARG A 54 -15.30 -21.31 16.73
CA ARG A 54 -15.50 -21.85 15.39
C ARG A 54 -16.53 -22.97 15.44
N ALA A 55 -17.68 -22.77 14.81
CA ALA A 55 -18.72 -23.78 14.71
C ALA A 55 -18.35 -24.84 13.66
N GLY A 56 -18.90 -26.06 13.79
CA GLY A 56 -18.69 -27.14 12.82
C GLY A 56 -19.15 -26.82 11.39
N SER A 57 -20.03 -25.83 11.21
CA SER A 57 -20.43 -25.30 9.89
C SER A 57 -19.34 -24.46 9.20
N GLY A 58 -18.32 -24.04 9.94
CA GLY A 58 -17.28 -23.11 9.49
C GLY A 58 -17.59 -21.63 9.75
N HIS A 59 -18.67 -21.31 10.47
CA HIS A 59 -18.92 -19.95 10.98
C HIS A 59 -18.03 -19.65 12.18
N VAL A 60 -17.66 -18.39 12.35
CA VAL A 60 -16.90 -17.93 13.51
C VAL A 60 -17.75 -16.91 14.27
N TYR A 61 -18.02 -17.22 15.54
CA TYR A 61 -18.70 -16.33 16.47
C TYR A 61 -17.66 -15.72 17.40
N MET A 62 -17.79 -14.44 17.71
CA MET A 62 -16.85 -13.70 18.56
C MET A 62 -17.57 -12.53 19.22
N GLY A 63 -17.05 -12.02 20.34
CA GLY A 63 -17.45 -10.75 20.90
C GLY A 63 -16.36 -9.69 20.65
N LEU A 64 -16.75 -8.51 20.22
CA LEU A 64 -15.90 -7.31 20.26
C LEU A 64 -16.17 -6.59 21.58
N LYS A 65 -15.15 -6.47 22.44
CA LYS A 65 -15.27 -5.75 23.71
C LYS A 65 -14.40 -4.49 23.73
N ASP A 66 -14.87 -3.48 24.45
CA ASP A 66 -14.08 -2.34 24.91
C ASP A 66 -14.11 -2.28 26.45
N ALA A 67 -13.81 -1.12 27.04
CA ALA A 67 -13.80 -0.95 28.51
C ALA A 67 -15.19 -1.11 29.16
N ASP A 68 -16.25 -0.75 28.44
CA ASP A 68 -17.59 -0.56 29.00
C ASP A 68 -18.66 -1.45 28.35
N SER A 69 -18.36 -2.05 27.20
CA SER A 69 -19.35 -2.68 26.33
C SER A 69 -18.82 -3.91 25.58
N VAL A 70 -19.73 -4.82 25.24
CA VAL A 70 -19.46 -6.00 24.40
C VAL A 70 -20.52 -6.10 23.30
N LEU A 71 -20.07 -6.29 22.07
CA LEU A 71 -20.89 -6.49 20.88
C LEU A 71 -20.62 -7.86 20.28
N ASP A 72 -21.66 -8.69 20.16
CA ASP A 72 -21.55 -9.98 19.47
C ASP A 72 -21.34 -9.77 17.97
N ALA A 73 -20.48 -10.59 17.38
CA ALA A 73 -20.16 -10.58 15.97
C ALA A 73 -20.11 -12.01 15.39
N VAL A 74 -20.48 -12.12 14.11
CA VAL A 74 -20.47 -13.37 13.35
C VAL A 74 -19.80 -13.18 12.00
N ALA A 75 -18.81 -14.03 11.71
CA ALA A 75 -18.26 -14.20 10.37
C ALA A 75 -18.81 -15.47 9.76
N TRP A 76 -19.65 -15.35 8.72
CA TRP A 76 -20.16 -16.48 7.97
C TRP A 76 -19.03 -17.22 7.26
N ARG A 77 -19.24 -18.49 6.91
CA ARG A 77 -18.19 -19.41 6.43
C ARG A 77 -17.38 -18.80 5.28
N GLY A 78 -18.06 -18.24 4.28
CA GLY A 78 -17.42 -17.62 3.11
C GLY A 78 -16.62 -16.37 3.44
N THR A 79 -17.02 -15.59 4.45
CA THR A 79 -16.24 -14.44 4.91
C THR A 79 -15.09 -14.89 5.80
N ALA A 80 -15.35 -15.77 6.76
CA ALA A 80 -14.36 -16.28 7.70
C ALA A 80 -13.13 -16.92 7.02
N GLN A 81 -13.33 -17.56 5.86
CA GLN A 81 -12.25 -18.13 5.05
C GLN A 81 -11.41 -17.09 4.30
N ARG A 82 -11.92 -15.87 4.12
CA ARG A 82 -11.30 -14.78 3.38
C ARG A 82 -10.79 -13.65 4.28
N LEU A 83 -10.97 -13.73 5.59
CA LEU A 83 -10.44 -12.73 6.51
C LEU A 83 -8.91 -12.74 6.45
N ALA A 84 -8.31 -11.55 6.30
CA ALA A 84 -6.87 -11.38 6.34
C ALA A 84 -6.30 -11.74 7.73
N VAL A 85 -7.04 -11.39 8.79
CA VAL A 85 -6.70 -11.73 10.18
C VAL A 85 -7.47 -12.97 10.59
N LYS A 86 -6.76 -13.96 11.14
CA LYS A 86 -7.38 -15.14 11.76
C LYS A 86 -7.94 -14.73 13.14
N PRO A 87 -9.28 -14.84 13.37
CA PRO A 87 -9.84 -14.46 14.67
C PRO A 87 -9.32 -15.36 15.79
N GLU A 88 -8.78 -14.74 16.85
CA GLU A 88 -8.26 -15.34 18.09
C GLU A 88 -8.59 -14.40 19.27
N ASP A 89 -8.79 -14.96 20.46
CA ASP A 89 -9.09 -14.18 21.68
C ASP A 89 -7.92 -13.26 22.06
N GLY A 90 -8.23 -12.05 22.51
CA GLY A 90 -7.24 -11.05 22.91
C GLY A 90 -6.70 -10.16 21.79
N LEU A 91 -7.08 -10.41 20.53
CA LEU A 91 -6.66 -9.55 19.42
C LEU A 91 -7.46 -8.23 19.41
N ASP A 92 -6.77 -7.10 19.44
CA ASP A 92 -7.38 -5.79 19.18
C ASP A 92 -7.53 -5.61 17.66
N VAL A 93 -8.78 -5.52 17.21
CA VAL A 93 -9.13 -5.53 15.79
C VAL A 93 -10.05 -4.36 15.45
N VAL A 94 -10.02 -3.96 14.18
CA VAL A 94 -11.07 -3.15 13.56
C VAL A 94 -11.86 -4.06 12.62
N VAL A 95 -13.16 -4.13 12.85
CA VAL A 95 -14.09 -4.94 12.07
C VAL A 95 -15.01 -4.03 11.27
N ILE A 96 -15.16 -4.34 9.98
CA ILE A 96 -16.13 -3.69 9.08
C ILE A 96 -17.27 -4.68 8.83
N GLY A 97 -18.51 -4.21 8.96
CA GLY A 97 -19.67 -5.07 8.81
C GLY A 97 -21.00 -4.34 8.95
N ARG A 98 -22.07 -5.13 8.99
CA ARG A 98 -23.45 -4.61 9.10
C ARG A 98 -24.06 -4.99 10.44
N LEU A 99 -24.73 -4.06 11.10
CA LEU A 99 -25.45 -4.37 12.33
C LEU A 99 -26.81 -4.98 11.97
N THR A 100 -27.17 -6.08 12.63
CA THR A 100 -28.47 -6.74 12.45
C THR A 100 -28.98 -7.21 13.80
N THR A 101 -30.23 -7.66 13.84
CA THR A 101 -30.82 -8.30 15.03
C THR A 101 -31.18 -9.75 14.74
N TYR A 102 -31.10 -10.60 15.75
CA TYR A 102 -31.67 -11.94 15.74
C TYR A 102 -33.06 -11.91 16.38
N PRO A 103 -34.16 -11.87 15.59
CA PRO A 103 -35.49 -11.56 16.10
C PRO A 103 -35.99 -12.57 17.13
N ALA A 104 -35.57 -13.83 17.00
CA ALA A 104 -35.97 -14.90 17.92
C ALA A 104 -35.45 -14.73 19.35
N ARG A 105 -34.43 -13.89 19.58
CA ARG A 105 -33.86 -13.63 20.92
C ARG A 105 -33.71 -12.15 21.25
N SER A 106 -34.20 -11.25 20.39
CA SER A 106 -34.07 -9.79 20.55
C SER A 106 -32.65 -9.31 20.88
N ARG A 107 -31.62 -9.95 20.29
CA ARG A 107 -30.21 -9.53 20.43
C ARG A 107 -29.71 -8.91 19.13
N TYR A 108 -28.94 -7.85 19.24
CA TYR A 108 -28.20 -7.27 18.12
C TYR A 108 -26.84 -7.96 17.97
N GLN A 109 -26.35 -8.05 16.74
CA GLN A 109 -25.06 -8.62 16.39
C GLN A 109 -24.49 -7.97 15.13
N LEU A 110 -23.17 -7.95 15.01
CA LEU A 110 -22.44 -7.48 13.83
C LEU A 110 -22.17 -8.64 12.87
N ILE A 111 -22.62 -8.54 11.62
CA ILE A 111 -22.18 -9.45 10.56
C ILE A 111 -20.85 -8.92 10.00
N VAL A 112 -19.78 -9.67 10.23
CA VAL A 112 -18.42 -9.32 9.80
C VAL A 112 -18.30 -9.47 8.29
N GLU A 113 -17.75 -8.46 7.62
CA GLU A 113 -17.36 -8.49 6.21
C GLU A 113 -15.83 -8.40 6.05
N GLN A 114 -15.15 -7.58 6.85
CA GLN A 114 -13.68 -7.47 6.90
C GLN A 114 -13.17 -7.32 8.33
N MET A 115 -11.91 -7.72 8.57
CA MET A 115 -11.24 -7.63 9.86
C MET A 115 -9.75 -7.31 9.64
N GLU A 116 -9.27 -6.31 10.37
CA GLU A 116 -7.89 -5.82 10.37
C GLU A 116 -7.39 -5.72 11.82
N LEU A 117 -6.09 -5.85 12.07
CA LEU A 117 -5.53 -5.58 13.40
C LEU A 117 -5.58 -4.08 13.68
N ALA A 118 -6.00 -3.67 14.87
CA ALA A 118 -6.14 -2.26 15.21
C ALA A 118 -4.82 -1.46 15.17
N GLY A 119 -3.67 -2.15 15.26
CA GLY A 119 -2.33 -1.56 15.12
C GLY A 119 -2.03 -1.03 13.71
N GLU A 120 -2.48 -1.73 12.65
CA GLU A 120 -2.24 -1.32 11.26
C GLU A 120 -2.98 -0.02 10.91
N GLY A 121 -4.21 0.16 11.41
CA GLY A 121 -5.00 1.36 11.15
C GLY A 121 -4.38 2.65 11.73
N ALA A 122 -3.78 2.56 12.91
CA ALA A 122 -3.04 3.68 13.51
C ALA A 122 -1.76 3.99 12.71
N LEU A 123 -1.05 2.95 12.27
CA LEU A 123 0.16 3.07 11.46
C LEU A 123 -0.12 3.72 10.10
N LEU A 124 -1.17 3.28 9.41
CA LEU A 124 -1.61 3.86 8.14
C LEU A 124 -2.02 5.32 8.29
N LYS A 125 -2.76 5.66 9.36
CA LYS A 125 -3.13 7.06 9.64
C LYS A 125 -1.88 7.91 9.86
N MET A 126 -0.90 7.43 10.63
CA MET A 126 0.36 8.13 10.86
C MET A 126 1.16 8.33 9.57
N ILE A 127 1.24 7.31 8.71
CA ILE A 127 1.91 7.39 7.39
C ILE A 127 1.21 8.42 6.51
N GLU A 128 -0.13 8.42 6.46
CA GLU A 128 -0.90 9.36 5.65
C GLU A 128 -0.78 10.81 6.12
N GLU A 129 -0.78 11.05 7.44
CA GLU A 129 -0.52 12.36 8.03
C GLU A 129 0.88 12.86 7.67
N ARG A 130 1.90 11.98 7.79
CA ARG A 130 3.28 12.28 7.40
C ARG A 130 3.38 12.56 5.90
N ARG A 131 2.70 11.79 5.05
CA ARG A 131 2.64 11.99 3.60
C ARG A 131 2.10 13.37 3.27
N LYS A 132 0.95 13.76 3.84
CA LYS A 132 0.33 15.07 3.59
C LYS A 132 1.27 16.22 3.98
N ARG A 133 1.92 16.12 5.14
CA ARG A 133 2.87 17.14 5.62
C ARG A 133 4.08 17.27 4.68
N LEU A 134 4.73 16.16 4.33
CA LEU A 134 5.92 16.18 3.45
C LEU A 134 5.57 16.56 2.00
N ALA A 135 4.36 16.20 1.53
CA ALA A 135 3.84 16.67 0.25
C ALA A 135 3.63 18.19 0.24
N ALA A 136 3.10 18.76 1.32
CA ALA A 136 2.90 20.20 1.44
C ALA A 136 4.23 20.99 1.47
N GLU A 137 5.31 20.37 1.93
CA GLU A 137 6.68 20.89 1.83
C GLU A 137 7.30 20.72 0.43
N GLY A 138 6.60 20.08 -0.52
CA GLY A 138 7.08 19.85 -1.88
C GLY A 138 8.15 18.75 -2.00
N LEU A 139 8.25 17.82 -1.03
CA LEU A 139 9.25 16.74 -1.09
C LEU A 139 8.95 15.68 -2.16
N PHE A 140 7.71 15.64 -2.67
CA PHE A 140 7.28 14.67 -3.67
C PHE A 140 7.06 15.28 -5.06
N ASP A 141 7.43 16.55 -5.25
CA ASP A 141 7.19 17.28 -6.50
C ASP A 141 7.95 16.67 -7.66
N ALA A 142 7.24 16.44 -8.78
CA ALA A 142 7.84 15.90 -10.00
C ALA A 142 9.00 16.75 -10.53
N GLY A 143 8.99 18.07 -10.29
CA GLY A 143 10.06 18.99 -10.69
C GLY A 143 11.38 18.80 -9.95
N ARG A 144 11.38 18.11 -8.80
CA ARG A 144 12.61 17.77 -8.07
C ARG A 144 13.28 16.51 -8.59
N LYS A 145 12.52 15.65 -9.28
CA LYS A 145 12.97 14.33 -9.70
C LYS A 145 14.01 14.47 -10.81
N ARG A 146 15.16 13.86 -10.61
CA ARG A 146 16.29 13.81 -11.54
C ARG A 146 16.08 12.71 -12.55
N LYS A 147 16.53 12.95 -13.78
CA LYS A 147 16.55 11.91 -14.81
C LYS A 147 17.64 10.90 -14.50
N LEU A 148 17.33 9.62 -14.73
CA LEU A 148 18.33 8.56 -14.65
C LEU A 148 19.37 8.74 -15.77
N PRO A 149 20.67 8.52 -15.48
CA PRO A 149 21.69 8.44 -16.53
C PRO A 149 21.36 7.28 -17.47
N TYR A 150 21.51 7.48 -18.78
CA TYR A 150 21.20 6.44 -19.76
C TYR A 150 22.17 5.25 -19.66
N LEU A 151 23.43 5.49 -19.32
CA LEU A 151 24.47 4.47 -19.24
C LEU A 151 25.33 4.71 -18.00
N PRO A 152 24.89 4.27 -16.80
CA PRO A 152 25.69 4.43 -15.59
C PRO A 152 26.89 3.48 -15.59
N GLU A 153 28.03 3.98 -15.12
CA GLU A 153 29.24 3.19 -14.89
C GLU A 153 29.23 2.55 -13.51
N VAL A 154 28.72 3.29 -12.51
CA VAL A 154 28.70 2.88 -11.11
C VAL A 154 27.30 2.98 -10.52
N ILE A 155 26.81 1.87 -9.97
CA ILE A 155 25.52 1.78 -9.27
C ILE A 155 25.77 1.59 -7.78
N GLY A 156 25.22 2.49 -6.97
CA GLY A 156 25.16 2.34 -5.52
C GLY A 156 23.93 1.52 -5.13
N VAL A 157 24.07 0.57 -4.21
CA VAL A 157 22.96 -0.23 -3.70
C VAL A 157 22.92 -0.12 -2.18
N VAL A 158 21.77 0.32 -1.65
CA VAL A 158 21.48 0.40 -0.22
C VAL A 158 20.51 -0.72 0.12
N THR A 159 21.02 -1.79 0.73
CA THR A 159 20.21 -2.95 1.14
C THR A 159 20.97 -3.83 2.14
N SER A 160 20.34 -4.92 2.60
CA SER A 160 20.99 -5.92 3.45
C SER A 160 22.10 -6.67 2.70
N PRO A 161 23.26 -6.92 3.31
CA PRO A 161 24.34 -7.70 2.69
C PRO A 161 23.98 -9.18 2.53
N SER A 162 23.07 -9.68 3.37
CA SER A 162 22.55 -11.04 3.31
C SER A 162 21.11 -11.00 2.81
N GLY A 163 20.85 -11.50 1.61
CA GLY A 163 19.50 -11.53 1.06
C GLY A 163 19.40 -11.99 -0.39
N ALA A 164 18.20 -12.39 -0.80
CA ALA A 164 17.88 -12.61 -2.22
C ALA A 164 17.96 -11.29 -3.00
N VAL A 165 17.49 -10.18 -2.42
CA VAL A 165 17.44 -8.84 -3.03
C VAL A 165 18.74 -8.42 -3.72
N ILE A 166 19.87 -8.43 -3.02
CA ILE A 166 21.15 -8.02 -3.60
C ILE A 166 21.59 -8.99 -4.71
N ARG A 167 21.32 -10.29 -4.56
CA ARG A 167 21.65 -11.30 -5.58
C ARG A 167 20.80 -11.12 -6.84
N ASP A 168 19.52 -10.80 -6.68
CA ASP A 168 18.60 -10.56 -7.79
C ASP A 168 19.03 -9.32 -8.59
N ILE A 169 19.40 -8.23 -7.90
CA ILE A 169 19.94 -7.02 -8.53
C ILE A 169 21.25 -7.34 -9.28
N LEU A 170 22.22 -7.99 -8.62
CA LEU A 170 23.51 -8.31 -9.23
C LEU A 170 23.36 -9.24 -10.43
N HIS A 171 22.51 -10.26 -10.32
CA HIS A 171 22.23 -11.18 -11.41
C HIS A 171 21.62 -10.45 -12.62
N ARG A 172 20.63 -9.59 -12.37
CA ARG A 172 19.96 -8.86 -13.45
C ARG A 172 20.86 -7.84 -14.14
N LEU A 173 21.71 -7.14 -13.38
CA LEU A 173 22.72 -6.24 -13.95
C LEU A 173 23.73 -7.03 -14.78
N ALA A 174 24.23 -8.16 -14.29
CA ALA A 174 25.18 -9.00 -15.04
C ALA A 174 24.59 -9.53 -16.36
N GLU A 175 23.30 -9.86 -16.38
CA GLU A 175 22.61 -10.31 -17.59
C GLU A 175 22.36 -9.16 -18.58
N ARG A 176 21.92 -8.00 -18.09
CA ARG A 176 21.42 -6.89 -18.92
C ARG A 176 22.52 -5.95 -19.40
N LEU A 177 23.36 -5.47 -18.47
CA LEU A 177 24.55 -4.66 -18.73
C LEU A 177 25.48 -4.70 -17.49
N PRO A 178 26.56 -5.50 -17.52
CA PRO A 178 27.52 -5.54 -16.42
C PRO A 178 28.12 -4.15 -16.15
N CYS A 179 28.04 -3.70 -14.90
CA CYS A 179 28.57 -2.42 -14.42
C CYS A 179 29.14 -2.57 -13.00
N HIS A 180 29.85 -1.56 -12.51
CA HIS A 180 30.43 -1.59 -11.18
C HIS A 180 29.35 -1.34 -10.12
N VAL A 181 29.28 -2.18 -9.09
CA VAL A 181 28.26 -2.09 -8.04
C VAL A 181 28.92 -1.85 -6.68
N LEU A 182 28.50 -0.77 -6.02
CA LEU A 182 28.91 -0.44 -4.66
C LEU A 182 27.76 -0.74 -3.69
N LEU A 183 27.96 -1.72 -2.81
CA LEU A 183 27.00 -2.03 -1.75
C LEU A 183 27.29 -1.20 -0.50
N TRP A 184 26.30 -0.45 -0.04
CA TRP A 184 26.26 0.10 1.32
C TRP A 184 25.34 -0.79 2.18
N PRO A 185 25.91 -1.66 3.04
CA PRO A 185 25.12 -2.59 3.82
C PRO A 185 24.36 -1.85 4.92
N VAL A 186 23.04 -2.08 5.00
CA VAL A 186 22.17 -1.50 6.02
C VAL A 186 21.16 -2.52 6.55
N LEU A 187 20.64 -2.26 7.75
CA LEU A 187 19.40 -2.87 8.19
C LEU A 187 18.24 -2.35 7.33
N VAL A 188 17.37 -3.26 6.90
CA VAL A 188 16.20 -2.95 6.06
C VAL A 188 14.87 -3.04 6.82
N GLN A 189 14.91 -3.39 8.10
CA GLN A 189 13.76 -3.48 9.00
C GLN A 189 14.21 -3.41 10.46
N GLY A 190 13.26 -3.10 11.34
CA GLY A 190 13.51 -3.00 12.78
C GLY A 190 14.19 -1.70 13.20
N ASN A 191 14.52 -1.61 14.50
CA ASN A 191 15.08 -0.40 15.10
C ASN A 191 16.44 -0.05 14.49
N GLY A 192 16.63 1.23 14.14
CA GLY A 192 17.87 1.74 13.55
C GLY A 192 17.96 1.60 12.03
N ALA A 193 17.00 0.92 11.38
CA ALA A 193 17.01 0.75 9.92
C ALA A 193 16.83 2.07 9.17
N ALA A 194 15.90 2.93 9.62
CA ALA A 194 15.63 4.21 8.97
C ALA A 194 16.87 5.12 8.98
N GLU A 195 17.57 5.20 10.11
CA GLU A 195 18.77 6.00 10.28
C GLU A 195 19.92 5.48 9.41
N GLN A 196 20.10 4.16 9.33
CA GLN A 196 21.12 3.56 8.49
C GLN A 196 20.85 3.79 7.00
N VAL A 197 19.61 3.59 6.54
CA VAL A 197 19.22 3.84 5.14
C VAL A 197 19.46 5.32 4.80
N ALA A 198 19.02 6.24 5.65
CA ALA A 198 19.21 7.66 5.44
C ALA A 198 20.70 8.04 5.39
N ALA A 199 21.51 7.51 6.32
CA ALA A 199 22.95 7.73 6.35
C ALA A 199 23.65 7.17 5.11
N ALA A 200 23.21 6.03 4.59
CA ALA A 200 23.77 5.42 3.38
C ALA A 200 23.49 6.27 2.12
N VAL A 201 22.24 6.74 1.96
CA VAL A 201 21.86 7.62 0.84
C VAL A 201 22.63 8.94 0.89
N ALA A 202 22.70 9.56 2.08
CA ALA A 202 23.48 10.77 2.30
C ALA A 202 24.99 10.53 2.08
N GLY A 203 25.49 9.37 2.51
CA GLY A 203 26.89 8.95 2.37
C GLY A 203 27.30 8.83 0.90
N PHE A 204 26.50 8.18 0.06
CA PHE A 204 26.74 8.15 -1.39
C PHE A 204 26.72 9.55 -1.99
N SER A 205 25.76 10.38 -1.60
CA SER A 205 25.67 11.78 -2.06
C SER A 205 26.87 12.64 -1.64
N ALA A 206 27.58 12.28 -0.57
CA ALA A 206 28.75 12.98 -0.08
C ALA A 206 30.07 12.54 -0.75
N LEU A 207 30.08 11.45 -1.52
CA LEU A 207 31.28 10.99 -2.23
C LEU A 207 31.72 12.01 -3.28
N THR A 208 32.99 12.38 -3.28
CA THR A 208 33.56 13.32 -4.26
C THR A 208 33.95 12.59 -5.55
N GLU A 209 33.75 13.22 -6.70
CA GLU A 209 34.30 12.74 -7.97
C GLU A 209 35.83 12.60 -7.89
N GLY A 210 36.38 11.50 -8.41
CA GLY A 210 37.82 11.20 -8.32
C GLY A 210 38.32 10.81 -6.91
N GLY A 211 37.43 10.60 -5.94
CA GLY A 211 37.78 10.09 -4.63
C GLY A 211 38.25 8.63 -4.65
N ALA A 212 38.75 8.14 -3.50
CA ALA A 212 39.22 6.76 -3.34
C ALA A 212 38.11 5.71 -3.57
N VAL A 213 36.85 6.08 -3.32
CA VAL A 213 35.67 5.29 -3.66
C VAL A 213 34.95 6.03 -4.79
N PRO A 214 34.64 5.37 -5.92
CA PRO A 214 33.96 6.02 -7.02
C PRO A 214 32.55 6.45 -6.59
N ARG A 215 32.14 7.64 -7.04
CA ARG A 215 30.79 8.16 -6.78
C ARG A 215 29.79 7.44 -7.70
N PRO A 216 28.67 6.90 -7.17
CA PRO A 216 27.63 6.31 -8.03
C PRO A 216 26.94 7.33 -8.94
N ASP A 217 26.56 6.87 -10.13
CA ASP A 217 25.73 7.63 -11.07
C ASP A 217 24.24 7.51 -10.73
N VAL A 218 23.86 6.40 -10.10
CA VAL A 218 22.50 6.10 -9.62
C VAL A 218 22.58 5.28 -8.33
N VAL A 219 21.63 5.51 -7.43
CA VAL A 219 21.49 4.73 -6.18
C VAL A 219 20.19 3.95 -6.21
N ILE A 220 20.24 2.66 -5.88
CA ILE A 220 19.09 1.79 -5.68
C ILE A 220 18.91 1.58 -4.18
N VAL A 221 17.77 1.99 -3.63
CA VAL A 221 17.34 1.65 -2.26
C VAL A 221 16.38 0.48 -2.38
N ALA A 222 16.76 -0.69 -1.89
CA ALA A 222 16.03 -1.92 -2.17
C ALA A 222 15.73 -2.77 -0.94
N ARG A 223 14.57 -3.42 -1.00
CA ARG A 223 14.13 -4.45 -0.07
C ARG A 223 13.18 -5.43 -0.78
N GLY A 224 13.10 -6.66 -0.29
CA GLY A 224 12.01 -7.57 -0.65
C GLY A 224 10.68 -7.17 0.00
N GLY A 225 9.61 -7.88 -0.33
CA GLY A 225 8.31 -7.67 0.30
C GLY A 225 8.31 -7.94 1.80
N GLY A 226 7.25 -7.48 2.49
CA GLY A 226 7.07 -7.64 3.92
C GLY A 226 5.72 -7.05 4.36
N SER A 227 5.42 -7.16 5.66
CA SER A 227 4.23 -6.48 6.23
C SER A 227 4.39 -4.94 6.24
N LEU A 228 3.36 -4.23 6.68
CA LEU A 228 3.43 -2.77 6.83
C LEU A 228 4.47 -2.35 7.89
N GLU A 229 4.54 -3.09 9.00
CA GLU A 229 5.50 -2.88 10.10
C GLU A 229 6.93 -3.08 9.63
N ASP A 230 7.10 -4.13 8.84
CA ASP A 230 8.32 -4.44 8.14
C ASP A 230 8.77 -3.22 7.34
N LEU A 231 7.89 -2.61 6.54
CA LEU A 231 8.16 -1.47 5.63
C LEU A 231 8.29 -0.12 6.34
N MET A 232 8.07 -0.08 7.65
CA MET A 232 7.95 1.17 8.38
C MET A 232 9.21 2.05 8.32
N ALA A 233 10.40 1.43 8.26
CA ALA A 233 11.67 2.15 8.14
C ALA A 233 11.72 3.08 6.92
N PHE A 234 11.06 2.71 5.81
CA PHE A 234 11.02 3.49 4.57
C PHE A 234 9.89 4.52 4.55
N ASN A 235 9.01 4.50 5.54
CA ASN A 235 7.99 5.51 5.78
C ASN A 235 8.47 6.57 6.79
N GLU A 236 9.66 6.43 7.36
CA GLU A 236 10.22 7.41 8.29
C GLU A 236 10.68 8.69 7.58
N GLU A 237 10.46 9.81 8.26
CA GLU A 237 10.74 11.14 7.72
C GLU A 237 12.24 11.31 7.38
N VAL A 238 13.13 10.73 8.19
CA VAL A 238 14.58 10.80 7.97
C VAL A 238 15.00 10.19 6.63
N VAL A 239 14.38 9.07 6.22
CA VAL A 239 14.65 8.41 4.93
C VAL A 239 14.12 9.25 3.79
N VAL A 240 12.88 9.73 3.90
CA VAL A 240 12.25 10.59 2.89
C VAL A 240 13.09 11.85 2.62
N ARG A 241 13.55 12.51 3.69
CA ARG A 241 14.38 13.71 3.57
C ARG A 241 15.75 13.39 2.97
N ALA A 242 16.37 12.27 3.34
CA ALA A 242 17.65 11.86 2.77
C ALA A 242 17.54 11.58 1.27
N ILE A 243 16.49 10.88 0.83
CA ILE A 243 16.25 10.61 -0.60
C ILE A 243 15.97 11.92 -1.34
N ALA A 244 15.06 12.75 -0.83
CA ALA A 244 14.70 14.01 -1.48
C ALA A 244 15.88 15.01 -1.56
N ALA A 245 16.84 14.93 -0.63
CA ALA A 245 18.06 15.74 -0.60
C ALA A 245 19.25 15.08 -1.32
N SER A 246 19.13 13.83 -1.75
CA SER A 246 20.18 13.11 -2.48
C SER A 246 20.64 13.95 -3.67
N THR A 247 21.93 13.95 -3.97
CA THR A 247 22.50 14.61 -5.16
C THR A 247 22.70 13.65 -6.33
N ILE A 248 22.50 12.36 -6.10
CA ILE A 248 22.53 11.28 -7.08
C ILE A 248 21.09 10.80 -7.28
N PRO A 249 20.63 10.51 -8.51
CA PRO A 249 19.28 9.99 -8.72
C PRO A 249 19.06 8.66 -7.97
N VAL A 250 17.90 8.51 -7.34
CA VAL A 250 17.54 7.38 -6.50
C VAL A 250 16.38 6.60 -7.12
N ILE A 251 16.56 5.28 -7.24
CA ILE A 251 15.52 4.32 -7.55
C ILE A 251 15.09 3.63 -6.25
N SER A 252 13.81 3.75 -5.89
CA SER A 252 13.24 3.00 -4.76
C SER A 252 12.65 1.68 -5.25
N ALA A 253 12.99 0.59 -4.57
CA ALA A 253 12.59 -0.78 -4.88
C ALA A 253 12.24 -1.55 -3.59
N VAL A 254 11.34 -0.98 -2.79
CA VAL A 254 11.07 -1.41 -1.41
C VAL A 254 9.80 -2.26 -1.28
N GLY A 255 8.85 -2.16 -2.20
CA GLY A 255 7.55 -2.85 -2.11
C GLY A 255 6.94 -3.18 -3.48
N HIS A 256 5.89 -4.01 -3.47
CA HIS A 256 5.11 -4.34 -4.67
C HIS A 256 4.06 -3.24 -4.95
N GLU A 257 3.25 -3.37 -6.00
CA GLU A 257 2.27 -2.33 -6.38
C GLU A 257 1.34 -1.86 -5.24
N THR A 258 0.97 -2.75 -4.31
CA THR A 258 0.13 -2.44 -3.15
C THR A 258 0.88 -1.76 -2.00
N ASP A 259 2.20 -1.81 -2.00
CA ASP A 259 3.04 -1.53 -0.83
C ASP A 259 3.84 -0.23 -1.02
N THR A 260 3.18 0.83 -1.50
CA THR A 260 3.86 2.10 -1.79
C THR A 260 4.22 2.83 -0.50
N THR A 261 5.51 3.12 -0.34
CA THR A 261 6.09 3.80 0.83
C THR A 261 6.34 5.28 0.58
N LEU A 262 6.58 6.06 1.64
CA LEU A 262 6.97 7.47 1.50
C LEU A 262 8.31 7.64 0.79
N ALA A 263 9.24 6.70 0.94
CA ALA A 263 10.48 6.64 0.17
C ALA A 263 10.21 6.57 -1.34
N ASP A 264 9.20 5.81 -1.78
CA ASP A 264 8.84 5.70 -3.21
C ASP A 264 8.34 7.03 -3.78
N PHE A 265 7.61 7.81 -2.99
CA PHE A 265 7.16 9.14 -3.42
C PHE A 265 8.33 10.12 -3.56
N ALA A 266 9.30 10.04 -2.64
CA ALA A 266 10.48 10.88 -2.61
C ALA A 266 11.52 10.54 -3.69
N ALA A 267 11.61 9.25 -4.06
CA ALA A 267 12.56 8.77 -5.05
C ALA A 267 12.31 9.35 -6.44
N ASP A 268 13.37 9.46 -7.23
CA ASP A 268 13.30 9.93 -8.61
C ASP A 268 12.54 8.93 -9.48
N MET A 269 12.74 7.64 -9.24
CA MET A 269 12.01 6.56 -9.89
C MET A 269 11.58 5.50 -8.88
N ARG A 270 10.41 4.92 -9.12
CA ARG A 270 9.90 3.77 -8.36
C ARG A 270 10.00 2.52 -9.22
N ALA A 271 10.54 1.45 -8.65
CA ALA A 271 10.53 0.11 -9.21
C ALA A 271 9.64 -0.81 -8.36
N PRO A 272 8.77 -1.64 -8.97
CA PRO A 272 7.91 -2.56 -8.23
C PRO A 272 8.66 -3.77 -7.64
N THR A 273 9.88 -4.04 -8.09
CA THR A 273 10.72 -5.14 -7.60
C THR A 273 12.21 -4.75 -7.67
N PRO A 274 13.09 -5.40 -6.88
CA PRO A 274 14.53 -5.22 -6.98
C PRO A 274 15.08 -5.50 -8.39
N THR A 275 14.57 -6.55 -9.05
CA THR A 275 14.93 -6.87 -10.45
C THR A 275 14.52 -5.75 -11.39
N ALA A 276 13.29 -5.23 -11.28
CA ALA A 276 12.86 -4.10 -12.09
C ALA A 276 13.70 -2.84 -11.85
N ALA A 277 14.21 -2.65 -10.63
CA ALA A 277 15.11 -1.53 -10.32
C ALA A 277 16.42 -1.62 -11.11
N ALA A 278 17.01 -2.83 -11.18
CA ALA A 278 18.18 -3.08 -12.02
C ALA A 278 17.87 -2.83 -13.50
N GLU A 279 16.68 -3.23 -13.98
CA GLU A 279 16.27 -3.00 -15.37
C GLU A 279 16.05 -1.52 -15.73
N LEU A 280 15.56 -0.73 -14.78
CA LEU A 280 15.41 0.72 -14.94
C LEU A 280 16.76 1.43 -14.89
N ALA A 281 17.72 0.90 -14.15
CA ALA A 281 19.03 1.52 -13.98
C ALA A 281 19.91 1.40 -15.23
N VAL A 282 19.77 0.32 -16.03
CA VAL A 282 20.66 0.07 -17.18
C VAL A 282 19.91 -0.29 -18.47
N PRO A 283 20.42 0.11 -19.64
CA PRO A 283 19.90 -0.29 -20.94
C PRO A 283 20.23 -1.77 -21.21
N VAL A 284 19.67 -2.32 -22.29
CA VAL A 284 19.96 -3.69 -22.72
C VAL A 284 21.21 -3.70 -23.58
N ARG A 285 22.26 -4.44 -23.16
CA ARG A 285 23.54 -4.52 -23.87
C ARG A 285 23.42 -4.99 -25.32
N ALA A 286 22.52 -5.94 -25.60
CA ALA A 286 22.32 -6.45 -26.95
C ALA A 286 21.85 -5.36 -27.92
N ASP A 287 20.95 -4.48 -27.47
CA ASP A 287 20.45 -3.36 -28.28
C ASP A 287 21.58 -2.37 -28.58
N LEU A 288 22.42 -2.06 -27.58
CA LEU A 288 23.59 -1.20 -27.77
C LEU A 288 24.58 -1.76 -28.81
N LEU A 289 24.80 -3.08 -28.82
CA LEU A 289 25.67 -3.72 -29.81
C LEU A 289 25.10 -3.58 -31.23
N VAL A 290 23.79 -3.79 -31.39
CA VAL A 290 23.09 -3.60 -32.66
C VAL A 290 23.23 -2.16 -33.15
N ASP A 291 23.07 -1.17 -32.26
CA ASP A 291 23.21 0.25 -32.60
C ASP A 291 24.64 0.60 -33.04
N VAL A 292 25.65 0.09 -32.33
CA VAL A 292 27.06 0.28 -32.68
C VAL A 292 27.39 -0.33 -34.04
N ASP A 293 26.92 -1.56 -34.31
CA ASP A 293 27.12 -2.24 -35.59
C ASP A 293 26.46 -1.47 -36.74
N ALA A 294 25.23 -0.97 -36.54
CA ALA A 294 24.53 -0.15 -37.51
C ALA A 294 25.28 1.15 -37.82
N CYS A 295 25.85 1.80 -36.78
CA CYS A 295 26.74 2.94 -36.95
C CYS A 295 28.00 2.59 -37.75
N GLY A 296 28.60 1.42 -37.50
CA GLY A 296 29.76 0.92 -38.24
C GLY A 296 29.48 0.72 -39.73
N VAL A 297 28.34 0.09 -40.07
CA VAL A 297 27.91 -0.10 -41.46
C VAL A 297 27.70 1.23 -42.17
N ARG A 298 27.05 2.19 -41.50
CA ARG A 298 26.83 3.54 -42.05
C ARG A 298 28.15 4.29 -42.28
N LEU A 299 29.09 4.20 -41.33
CA LEU A 299 30.41 4.81 -41.44
C LEU A 299 31.19 4.25 -42.63
N ALA A 300 31.22 2.91 -42.78
CA ALA A 300 31.89 2.25 -43.89
C ALA A 300 31.29 2.66 -45.24
N GLY A 301 29.95 2.69 -45.34
CA GLY A 301 29.26 3.13 -46.55
C GLY A 301 29.55 4.60 -46.91
N ALA A 302 29.62 5.50 -45.92
CA ALA A 302 29.98 6.90 -46.14
C ALA A 302 31.43 7.06 -46.60
N ALA A 303 32.36 6.32 -45.99
CA ALA A 303 33.77 6.34 -46.36
C ALA A 303 34.00 5.87 -47.81
N MET A 304 33.34 4.80 -48.24
CA MET A 304 33.42 4.31 -49.63
C MET A 304 32.90 5.34 -50.65
N LYS A 305 31.79 6.00 -50.34
CA LYS A 305 31.25 7.08 -51.19
C LYS A 305 32.22 8.25 -51.33
N LEU A 306 32.89 8.64 -50.24
CA LEU A 306 33.87 9.73 -50.26
C LEU A 306 35.08 9.38 -51.13
N VAL A 307 35.58 8.15 -51.05
CA VAL A 307 36.70 7.68 -51.90
C VAL A 307 36.30 7.71 -53.37
N ARG A 308 35.09 7.23 -53.70
CA ARG A 308 34.56 7.28 -55.07
C ARG A 308 34.46 8.71 -55.59
N HIS A 309 33.90 9.63 -54.80
CA HIS A 309 33.79 11.04 -55.18
C HIS A 309 35.16 11.70 -55.39
N ARG A 310 36.22 11.27 -54.71
CA ARG A 310 37.58 11.81 -54.92
C ARG A 310 38.28 11.24 -56.16
N ALA A 311 37.82 10.10 -56.65
CA ALA A 311 38.36 9.46 -57.85
C ALA A 311 37.68 9.97 -59.14
N GLU A 312 36.54 10.64 -59.01
CA GLU A 312 35.82 11.39 -60.06
C GLU A 312 36.34 12.83 -60.14
#